data_AF-A0A816CHK6-F1
#
_entry.id   AF-A0A816CHK6-F1
#
_cell.length_a   1.000
_cell.length_b   1.000
_cell.length_c   1.000
_cell.angle_alpha   90.00
_cell.angle_beta   90.00
_cell.angle_gamma   90.00
#
_symmetry.space_group_name_H-M   'P 1'
#
loop_
_entity.id
_entity.type
_entity.pdbx_description
1 polymer ?
#
loop_
_entity_poly.entity_id
_entity_poly.type
_entity_poly.pdbx_seq_one_letter_code
_entity_poly.pdbx_strand_id
1 'polypeptide(L)'
;MRSEGFESYRCDRNMSLDINLVSMSKVLKTMGKDDSLTIRVNDDSDSIIISMESQNQDKFADYELRLMDFGIAHVGIPDTDYSCTIKMPSSEFSRICRDMSIIGDSVLVCTTKEGVKFSAKGDLGQGSIRLVQTANVEKEEEAVIIKMKEAVALTFYVEYLSMFCKAAQLSPQVSVNLSKDTPLMCEFKIAEMGHVRFYLAPKSEGDKS
;
A
#
# COMPACT_ATOMS: atom_id res chain seq x y z
N MET A 1 1.63 12.20 1.04
CA MET A 1 2.35 12.58 2.27
C MET A 1 1.91 13.97 2.68
N ARG A 2 1.88 14.27 3.97
CA ARG A 2 1.47 15.56 4.53
C ARG A 2 2.68 16.49 4.65
N SER A 3 2.44 17.79 4.60
CA SER A 3 3.48 18.84 4.69
C SER A 3 4.32 18.74 5.96
N GLU A 4 3.71 18.32 7.08
CA GLU A 4 4.37 18.24 8.39
C GLU A 4 5.41 17.11 8.46
N GLY A 5 5.42 16.22 7.47
CA GLY A 5 6.41 15.15 7.36
C GLY A 5 7.75 15.60 6.77
N PHE A 6 7.87 16.85 6.33
CA PHE A 6 9.08 17.40 5.72
C PHE A 6 9.72 18.43 6.64
N GLU A 7 11.05 18.43 6.71
CA GLU A 7 11.80 19.48 7.42
C GLU A 7 11.57 20.86 6.79
N SER A 8 11.49 20.91 5.47
CA SER A 8 11.12 22.09 4.71
C SER A 8 10.16 21.71 3.60
N TYR A 9 9.04 22.44 3.50
CA TYR A 9 8.03 22.27 2.46
C TYR A 9 7.55 23.62 1.99
N ARG A 10 7.64 23.87 0.68
CA ARG A 10 7.09 25.05 0.02
C ARG A 10 6.48 24.64 -1.32
N CYS A 11 5.20 24.95 -1.48
CA CYS A 11 4.45 24.71 -2.71
C CYS A 11 3.55 25.92 -2.93
N ASP A 12 4.03 26.89 -3.72
CA ASP A 12 3.36 28.20 -3.86
C ASP A 12 2.06 28.09 -4.68
N ARG A 13 1.96 27.07 -5.52
CA ARG A 13 0.80 26.79 -6.39
C ARG A 13 0.60 25.29 -6.55
N ASN A 14 -0.65 24.88 -6.73
CA ASN A 14 -0.96 23.49 -7.08
C ASN A 14 -0.29 23.14 -8.42
N MET A 15 0.50 22.07 -8.42
CA MET A 15 1.21 21.57 -9.59
C MET A 15 1.15 20.05 -9.64
N SER A 16 1.08 19.50 -10.85
CA SER A 16 1.16 18.06 -11.11
C SER A 16 2.49 17.75 -11.77
N LEU A 17 3.20 16.75 -11.24
CA LEU A 17 4.51 16.32 -11.74
C LEU A 17 4.39 14.86 -12.21
N ASP A 18 4.39 14.68 -13.53
CA ASP A 18 4.30 13.37 -14.17
C ASP A 18 5.71 12.77 -14.28
N ILE A 19 6.03 11.83 -13.40
CA ILE A 19 7.39 11.31 -13.22
C ILE A 19 7.46 9.82 -13.60
N ASN A 20 8.55 9.44 -14.26
CA ASN A 20 8.83 8.03 -14.52
C ASN A 20 9.30 7.36 -13.23
N LEU A 21 8.44 6.58 -12.60
CA LEU A 21 8.76 5.91 -11.33
C LEU A 21 9.93 4.92 -11.46
N VAL A 22 10.17 4.34 -12.64
CA VAL A 22 11.34 3.47 -12.86
C VAL A 22 12.63 4.28 -12.84
N SER A 23 12.66 5.44 -13.52
CA SER A 23 13.81 6.35 -13.51
C SER A 23 14.03 6.94 -12.12
N MET A 24 12.97 7.41 -11.47
CA MET A 24 13.05 7.94 -10.10
C MET A 24 13.56 6.87 -9.13
N SER A 25 13.08 5.63 -9.21
CA SER A 25 13.57 4.54 -8.37
C SER A 25 15.06 4.25 -8.58
N LYS A 26 15.57 4.36 -9.82
CA LYS A 26 17.01 4.20 -10.09
C LYS A 26 17.84 5.30 -9.45
N VAL A 27 17.36 6.55 -9.50
CA VAL A 27 18.02 7.69 -8.83
C VAL A 27 17.97 7.51 -7.31
N LEU A 28 16.81 7.24 -6.71
CA LEU A 28 16.68 7.06 -5.26
C LEU A 28 17.54 5.92 -4.70
N LYS A 29 17.91 4.92 -5.51
CA LYS A 29 18.82 3.83 -5.10
C LYS A 29 20.26 4.28 -4.88
N THR A 30 20.66 5.47 -5.32
CA THR A 30 22.01 6.01 -5.08
C THR A 30 22.13 6.71 -3.72
N MET A 31 21.00 6.92 -3.05
CA MET A 31 20.90 7.60 -1.76
C MET A 31 21.36 6.67 -0.63
N GLY A 32 22.16 7.22 0.28
CA GLY A 32 22.46 6.59 1.57
C GLY A 32 21.20 6.52 2.45
N LYS A 33 21.22 5.62 3.44
CA LYS A 33 20.06 5.42 4.34
C LYS A 33 19.72 6.68 5.15
N ASP A 34 20.73 7.46 5.50
CA ASP A 34 20.65 8.62 6.40
C ASP A 34 20.91 9.95 5.66
N ASP A 35 20.93 9.92 4.32
CA ASP A 35 21.09 11.13 3.49
C ASP A 35 19.80 11.96 3.51
N SER A 36 19.95 13.28 3.37
CA SER A 36 18.81 14.18 3.16
C SER A 36 18.42 14.19 1.67
N LEU A 37 17.14 14.37 1.38
CA LEU A 37 16.57 14.40 0.03
C LEU A 37 15.78 15.69 -0.16
N THR A 38 16.11 16.46 -1.18
CA THR A 38 15.31 17.62 -1.61
C THR A 38 14.84 17.45 -3.04
N ILE A 39 13.54 17.63 -3.29
CA ILE A 39 12.96 17.66 -4.63
C ILE A 39 12.60 19.11 -4.96
N ARG A 40 13.08 19.61 -6.10
CA ARG A 40 12.82 20.97 -6.57
C ARG A 40 12.34 20.94 -8.02
N VAL A 41 11.47 21.89 -8.36
CA VAL A 41 11.01 22.13 -9.72
C VAL A 41 10.82 23.64 -9.89
N ASN A 42 11.26 24.18 -11.02
CA ASN A 42 10.99 25.57 -11.38
C ASN A 42 9.68 25.63 -12.17
N ASP A 43 8.95 26.75 -12.09
CA ASP A 43 7.60 26.91 -12.64
C ASP A 43 7.45 26.54 -14.13
N ASP A 44 8.49 26.78 -14.94
CA ASP A 44 8.50 26.51 -16.38
C ASP A 44 9.50 25.39 -16.78
N SER A 45 9.83 24.50 -15.84
CA SER A 45 10.78 23.41 -16.07
C SER A 45 10.10 22.17 -16.65
N ASP A 46 10.73 21.53 -17.63
CA ASP A 46 10.37 20.19 -18.12
C ASP A 46 11.05 19.07 -17.30
N SER A 47 11.67 19.43 -16.18
CA SER A 47 12.42 18.51 -15.32
C SER A 47 12.27 18.84 -13.83
N ILE A 48 12.45 17.81 -13.00
CA ILE A 48 12.65 17.94 -11.56
C ILE A 48 14.13 17.76 -11.22
N ILE A 49 14.57 18.44 -10.16
CA ILE A 49 15.88 18.28 -9.57
C ILE A 49 15.72 17.51 -8.26
N ILE A 50 16.47 16.43 -8.13
CA ILE A 50 16.58 15.63 -6.91
C ILE A 50 17.98 15.84 -6.36
N SER A 51 18.09 16.57 -5.25
CA SER A 51 19.34 16.79 -4.52
C SER A 51 19.43 15.84 -3.34
N MET A 52 20.57 15.20 -3.17
CA MET A 52 20.90 14.33 -2.03
C MET A 52 22.16 14.85 -1.35
N GLU A 53 22.14 14.89 -0.02
CA GLU A 53 23.27 15.31 0.79
C GLU A 53 23.55 14.28 1.88
N SER A 54 24.81 13.85 1.99
CA SER A 54 25.22 12.90 3.04
C SER A 54 25.11 13.53 4.42
N GLN A 55 24.88 12.69 5.44
CA GLN A 55 24.73 13.15 6.83
C GLN A 55 25.92 13.98 7.34
N ASN A 56 27.13 13.68 6.87
CA ASN A 56 28.37 14.37 7.19
C ASN A 56 28.72 15.50 6.21
N GLN A 57 27.84 15.80 5.25
CA GLN A 57 27.96 16.88 4.27
C GLN A 57 29.23 16.83 3.41
N ASP A 58 29.79 15.63 3.18
CA ASP A 58 30.97 15.43 2.34
C ASP A 58 30.64 15.04 0.90
N LYS A 59 29.37 14.69 0.63
CA LYS A 59 28.87 14.24 -0.65
C LYS A 59 27.55 14.95 -0.95
N PHE A 60 27.53 15.59 -2.11
CA PHE A 60 26.35 16.22 -2.70
C PHE A 60 26.11 15.59 -4.07
N ALA A 61 24.88 15.23 -4.36
CA ALA A 61 24.50 14.67 -5.66
C ALA A 61 23.21 15.32 -6.15
N ASP A 62 23.27 15.90 -7.34
CA ASP A 62 22.11 16.46 -8.04
C ASP A 62 21.78 15.60 -9.26
N TYR A 63 20.52 15.19 -9.34
CA TYR A 63 19.98 14.43 -10.47
C TYR A 63 18.83 15.21 -11.09
N GLU A 64 18.88 15.38 -12.41
CA GLU A 64 17.80 15.99 -13.16
C GLU A 64 17.00 14.88 -13.88
N LEU A 65 15.69 14.84 -13.63
CA LEU A 65 14.78 13.90 -14.27
C LEU A 65 13.72 14.65 -15.07
N ARG A 66 13.60 14.30 -16.36
CA ARG A 66 12.55 14.85 -17.21
C ARG A 66 11.17 14.42 -16.73
N LEU A 67 10.27 15.39 -16.68
CA LEU A 67 8.84 15.20 -16.56
C LEU A 67 8.30 14.62 -17.87
N MET A 68 7.17 13.93 -17.77
CA MET A 68 6.39 13.46 -18.90
C MET A 68 5.04 14.17 -18.92
N ASP A 69 4.21 13.86 -19.90
CA ASP A 69 2.80 14.21 -19.90
C ASP A 69 2.02 12.92 -20.14
N PHE A 70 1.33 12.46 -19.10
CA PHE A 70 0.52 11.26 -19.18
C PHE A 70 -0.95 11.55 -19.47
N GLY A 71 -1.38 12.82 -19.46
CA GLY A 71 -2.77 13.21 -19.69
C GLY A 71 -3.78 12.54 -18.74
N ILE A 72 -3.36 12.16 -17.53
CA ILE A 72 -4.19 11.38 -16.61
C ILE A 72 -5.17 12.29 -15.88
N ALA A 73 -6.46 12.02 -16.03
CA ALA A 73 -7.48 12.61 -15.19
C ALA A 73 -7.43 12.01 -13.78
N HIS A 74 -7.34 12.86 -12.75
CA HIS A 74 -7.48 12.42 -11.37
C HIS A 74 -8.90 11.88 -11.13
N VAL A 75 -9.00 10.60 -10.76
CA VAL A 75 -10.25 10.00 -10.30
C VAL A 75 -10.39 10.28 -8.80
N GLY A 76 -11.48 10.93 -8.42
CA GLY A 76 -11.81 11.12 -7.00
C GLY A 76 -12.10 9.78 -6.35
N ILE A 77 -11.47 9.53 -5.20
CA ILE A 77 -11.79 8.35 -4.38
C ILE A 77 -12.94 8.75 -3.44
N PRO A 78 -14.09 8.06 -3.49
CA PRO A 78 -15.20 8.37 -2.61
C PRO A 78 -14.92 7.96 -1.17
N ASP A 79 -15.44 8.74 -0.22
CA ASP A 79 -15.51 8.32 1.19
C ASP A 79 -16.39 7.07 1.28
N THR A 80 -15.78 5.96 1.66
CA THR A 80 -16.43 4.65 1.67
C THR A 80 -16.60 4.19 3.11
N ASP A 81 -17.85 3.89 3.50
CA ASP A 81 -18.09 3.22 4.77
C ASP A 81 -17.92 1.71 4.61
N TYR A 82 -16.85 1.18 5.20
CA TYR A 82 -16.51 -0.24 5.10
C TYR A 82 -17.27 -1.07 6.15
N SER A 83 -17.82 -2.19 5.70
CA SER A 83 -18.50 -3.18 6.55
C SER A 83 -17.56 -3.89 7.52
N CYS A 84 -16.28 -4.04 7.15
CA CYS A 84 -15.27 -4.63 7.99
C CYS A 84 -13.89 -3.99 7.77
N THR A 85 -13.18 -3.72 8.87
CA THR A 85 -11.79 -3.28 8.89
C THR A 85 -10.97 -4.28 9.68
N ILE A 86 -9.94 -4.85 9.06
CA ILE A 86 -8.99 -5.75 9.67
C ILE A 86 -7.62 -5.08 9.70
N LYS A 87 -7.08 -4.84 10.89
CA LYS A 87 -5.71 -4.39 11.09
C LYS A 87 -4.87 -5.57 11.57
N MET A 88 -3.76 -5.84 10.92
CA MET A 88 -2.88 -6.97 11.25
C MET A 88 -1.42 -6.65 10.93
N PRO A 89 -0.44 -7.43 11.41
CA PRO A 89 0.95 -7.28 11.00
C PRO A 89 1.09 -7.38 9.48
N SER A 90 1.80 -6.45 8.86
CA SER A 90 2.03 -6.44 7.41
C SER A 90 2.78 -7.70 6.95
N SER A 91 3.66 -8.23 7.79
CA SER A 91 4.39 -9.47 7.57
C SER A 91 3.46 -10.68 7.51
N GLU A 92 2.45 -10.75 8.39
CA GLU A 92 1.47 -11.84 8.42
C GLU A 92 0.55 -11.77 7.19
N PHE A 93 0.08 -10.58 6.82
CA PHE A 93 -0.69 -10.41 5.58
C PHE A 93 0.10 -10.84 4.34
N SER A 94 1.39 -10.48 4.28
CA SER A 94 2.31 -10.87 3.20
C SER A 94 2.50 -12.39 3.13
N ARG A 95 2.62 -13.04 4.29
CA ARG A 95 2.72 -14.49 4.39
C ARG A 95 1.43 -15.17 3.92
N ILE A 96 0.26 -14.70 4.37
CA ILE A 96 -1.03 -15.22 3.94
C ILE A 96 -1.18 -15.13 2.41
N CYS A 97 -0.86 -13.98 1.81
CA CYS A 97 -0.96 -13.83 0.36
C CYS A 97 -0.03 -14.82 -0.38
N ARG A 98 1.21 -15.00 0.10
CA ARG A 98 2.15 -15.99 -0.44
C ARG A 98 1.61 -17.41 -0.31
N ASP A 99 1.14 -17.79 0.87
CA ASP A 99 0.63 -19.14 1.16
C ASP A 99 -0.61 -19.44 0.31
N MET A 100 -1.51 -18.48 0.11
CA MET A 100 -2.68 -18.62 -0.76
C MET A 100 -2.29 -18.73 -2.24
N SER A 101 -1.27 -17.99 -2.69
CA SER A 101 -0.79 -18.04 -4.08
C SER A 101 -0.19 -19.39 -4.48
N ILE A 102 0.27 -20.19 -3.51
CA ILE A 102 0.70 -21.58 -3.76
C ILE A 102 -0.50 -22.46 -4.11
N ILE A 103 -1.68 -22.20 -3.53
CA ILE A 103 -2.87 -23.04 -3.68
C ILE A 103 -3.68 -22.67 -4.93
N GLY A 104 -3.84 -21.37 -5.22
CA GLY A 104 -4.56 -20.92 -6.42
C GLY A 104 -4.50 -19.41 -6.62
N ASP A 105 -4.95 -18.97 -7.80
CA ASP A 105 -4.82 -17.57 -8.24
C ASP A 105 -5.77 -16.60 -7.54
N SER A 106 -6.74 -17.13 -6.79
CA SER A 106 -7.79 -16.36 -6.12
C SER A 106 -7.89 -16.74 -4.64
N VAL A 107 -8.10 -15.73 -3.80
CA VAL A 107 -8.36 -15.88 -2.37
C VAL A 107 -9.74 -15.35 -2.03
N LEU A 108 -10.56 -16.18 -1.39
CA LEU A 108 -11.80 -15.81 -0.73
C LEU A 108 -11.48 -15.27 0.67
N VAL A 109 -11.84 -14.02 0.92
CA VAL A 109 -11.72 -13.36 2.22
C VAL A 109 -13.11 -13.29 2.86
N CYS A 110 -13.31 -14.05 3.93
CA CYS A 110 -14.56 -14.11 4.67
C CYS A 110 -14.38 -13.52 6.08
N THR A 111 -15.19 -12.54 6.44
CA THR A 111 -15.23 -11.96 7.79
C THR A 111 -16.51 -12.32 8.49
N THR A 112 -16.40 -12.83 9.71
CA THR A 112 -17.53 -13.17 10.58
C THR A 112 -17.24 -12.68 12.01
N LYS A 113 -18.20 -12.85 12.93
CA LYS A 113 -17.99 -12.57 14.37
C LYS A 113 -16.84 -13.38 14.97
N GLU A 114 -16.47 -14.45 14.29
CA GLU A 114 -15.54 -15.48 14.69
C GLU A 114 -14.10 -15.17 14.22
N GLY A 115 -13.91 -14.15 13.37
CA GLY A 115 -12.61 -13.73 12.84
C GLY A 115 -12.64 -13.49 11.32
N VAL A 116 -11.45 -13.44 10.72
CA VAL A 116 -11.28 -13.43 9.26
C VAL A 116 -10.69 -14.76 8.79
N LYS A 117 -11.22 -15.29 7.70
CA LYS A 117 -10.73 -16.49 7.03
C LYS A 117 -10.33 -16.18 5.59
N PHE A 118 -9.11 -16.54 5.24
CA PHE A 118 -8.58 -16.55 3.87
C PHE A 118 -8.64 -17.97 3.36
N SER A 119 -9.26 -18.20 2.20
CA SER A 119 -9.37 -19.53 1.59
C SER A 119 -8.99 -19.48 0.12
N ALA A 120 -8.23 -20.46 -0.34
CA ALA A 120 -7.90 -20.63 -1.75
C ALA A 120 -8.19 -22.06 -2.18
N LYS A 121 -8.50 -22.23 -3.46
CA LYS A 121 -8.69 -23.53 -4.11
C LYS A 121 -8.05 -23.47 -5.49
N GLY A 122 -7.33 -24.53 -5.85
CA GLY A 122 -6.74 -24.73 -7.17
C GLY A 122 -6.32 -26.18 -7.37
N ASP A 123 -5.43 -26.43 -8.32
CA ASP A 123 -5.09 -27.78 -8.76
C ASP A 123 -4.39 -28.62 -7.68
N LEU A 124 -3.60 -27.98 -6.83
CA LEU A 124 -2.92 -28.64 -5.71
C LEU A 124 -3.87 -29.00 -4.54
N GLY A 125 -5.10 -28.47 -4.56
CA GLY A 125 -6.12 -28.73 -3.55
C GLY A 125 -6.74 -27.45 -2.98
N GLN A 126 -7.00 -27.46 -1.68
CA GLN A 126 -7.63 -26.34 -0.99
C GLN A 126 -6.89 -26.03 0.32
N GLY A 127 -6.79 -24.75 0.66
CA GLY A 127 -6.14 -24.27 1.87
C GLY A 127 -6.93 -23.14 2.50
N SER A 128 -6.84 -23.01 3.82
CA SER A 128 -7.39 -21.85 4.50
C SER A 128 -6.62 -21.46 5.75
N ILE A 129 -6.46 -20.16 5.95
CA ILE A 129 -5.85 -19.55 7.13
C ILE A 129 -6.93 -18.72 7.83
N ARG A 130 -7.01 -18.81 9.16
CA ARG A 130 -7.96 -18.05 9.96
C ARG A 130 -7.22 -17.22 11.00
N LEU A 131 -7.51 -15.93 11.04
CA LEU A 131 -7.08 -15.04 12.10
C LEU A 131 -8.27 -14.68 12.97
N VAL A 132 -8.04 -14.63 14.28
CA VAL A 132 -9.02 -14.19 15.28
C VAL A 132 -8.54 -12.90 15.92
N GLN A 133 -9.46 -12.16 16.53
CA GLN A 133 -9.13 -10.99 17.32
C GLN A 133 -8.08 -11.37 18.38
N THR A 134 -6.96 -10.64 18.40
CA THR A 134 -5.94 -10.84 19.42
C THR A 134 -6.45 -10.30 20.76
N ALA A 135 -6.35 -11.12 21.81
CA ALA A 135 -6.83 -10.77 23.15
C ALA A 135 -5.79 -10.02 23.98
N ASN A 136 -4.50 -10.37 23.86
CA ASN A 136 -3.41 -9.75 24.59
C ASN A 136 -2.11 -9.84 23.78
N VAL A 137 -1.41 -8.72 23.61
CA VAL A 137 -0.06 -8.64 23.02
C VAL A 137 0.74 -7.59 23.76
N GLU A 138 2.04 -7.80 23.85
CA GLU A 138 2.96 -6.81 24.44
C GLU A 138 3.15 -5.59 23.53
N LYS A 139 3.08 -5.81 22.21
CA LYS A 139 3.28 -4.79 21.18
C LYS A 139 2.04 -4.64 20.32
N GLU A 140 1.51 -3.43 20.21
CA GLU A 140 0.29 -3.16 19.44
C GLU A 140 0.45 -3.51 17.96
N GLU A 141 1.66 -3.39 17.41
CA GLU A 141 1.97 -3.72 16.03
C GLU A 141 1.84 -5.21 15.70
N GLU A 142 1.92 -6.08 16.71
CA GLU A 142 1.76 -7.54 16.58
C GLU A 142 0.28 -7.97 16.66
N ALA A 143 -0.63 -7.06 17.04
CA ALA A 143 -2.04 -7.36 17.20
C ALA A 143 -2.79 -7.57 15.87
N VAL A 144 -3.75 -8.49 15.88
CA VAL A 144 -4.85 -8.56 14.91
C VAL A 144 -6.09 -7.91 15.54
N ILE A 145 -6.59 -6.86 14.90
CA ILE A 145 -7.77 -6.11 15.31
C ILE A 145 -8.82 -6.16 14.20
N ILE A 146 -10.01 -6.64 14.50
CA ILE A 146 -11.12 -6.83 13.57
C ILE A 146 -12.31 -6.00 14.05
N LYS A 147 -12.64 -4.95 13.30
CA LYS A 147 -13.82 -4.13 13.52
C LYS A 147 -14.85 -4.49 12.44
N MET A 148 -15.88 -5.22 12.82
CA MET A 148 -16.90 -5.71 11.89
C MET A 148 -18.26 -5.10 12.21
N LYS A 149 -18.86 -4.43 11.23
CA LYS A 149 -20.27 -4.02 11.22
C LYS A 149 -21.13 -5.13 10.63
N GLU A 150 -20.71 -5.67 9.47
CA GLU A 150 -21.41 -6.72 8.75
C GLU A 150 -20.44 -7.79 8.24
N ALA A 151 -20.95 -9.02 8.08
CA ALA A 151 -20.19 -10.11 7.49
C ALA A 151 -19.99 -9.88 5.99
N VAL A 152 -18.77 -10.13 5.52
CA VAL A 152 -18.38 -9.96 4.12
C VAL A 152 -17.69 -11.22 3.64
N ALA A 153 -17.95 -11.62 2.39
CA ALA A 153 -17.29 -12.72 1.72
C ALA A 153 -17.02 -12.30 0.27
N LEU A 154 -15.75 -12.03 -0.05
CA LEU A 154 -15.34 -11.51 -1.36
C LEU A 154 -14.09 -12.23 -1.85
N THR A 155 -14.02 -12.45 -3.16
CA THR A 155 -12.90 -13.13 -3.81
C THR A 155 -12.01 -12.12 -4.52
N PHE A 156 -10.70 -12.26 -4.40
CA PHE A 156 -9.72 -11.37 -5.04
C PHE A 156 -8.62 -12.19 -5.71
N TYR A 157 -8.04 -11.65 -6.79
CA TYR A 157 -6.81 -12.21 -7.35
C TYR A 157 -5.64 -12.00 -6.38
N VAL A 158 -4.99 -13.10 -6.00
CA VAL A 158 -3.92 -13.08 -4.98
C VAL A 158 -2.66 -12.39 -5.49
N GLU A 159 -2.45 -12.36 -6.81
CA GLU A 159 -1.30 -11.69 -7.43
C GLU A 159 -1.28 -10.18 -7.08
N TYR A 160 -2.42 -9.48 -7.22
CA TYR A 160 -2.49 -8.06 -6.90
C TYR A 160 -2.31 -7.78 -5.41
N LEU A 161 -2.89 -8.61 -4.53
CA LEU A 161 -2.67 -8.51 -3.09
C LEU A 161 -1.18 -8.71 -2.74
N SER A 162 -0.52 -9.65 -3.42
CA SER A 162 0.93 -9.88 -3.28
C SER A 162 1.75 -8.68 -3.78
N MET A 163 1.30 -7.98 -4.82
CA MET A 163 1.93 -6.72 -5.24
C MET A 163 1.78 -5.63 -4.16
N PHE A 164 0.62 -5.51 -3.52
CA PHE A 164 0.40 -4.53 -2.44
C PHE A 164 1.30 -4.82 -1.24
N CYS A 165 1.58 -6.09 -0.94
CA CYS A 165 2.47 -6.51 0.15
C CYS A 165 3.91 -5.98 0.00
N LYS A 166 4.34 -5.49 -1.18
CA LYS A 166 5.63 -4.80 -1.34
C LYS A 166 5.72 -3.51 -0.51
N ALA A 167 4.60 -2.93 -0.09
CA ALA A 167 4.53 -1.79 0.80
C ALA A 167 4.69 -2.16 2.29
N ALA A 168 4.81 -3.45 2.65
CA ALA A 168 4.96 -3.89 4.04
C ALA A 168 6.17 -3.27 4.76
N GLN A 169 7.21 -2.86 4.03
CA GLN A 169 8.37 -2.15 4.60
C GLN A 169 8.05 -0.73 5.10
N LEU A 170 6.93 -0.14 4.66
CA LEU A 170 6.53 1.22 5.04
C LEU A 170 5.84 1.24 6.40
N SER A 171 5.20 0.14 6.80
CA SER A 171 4.35 0.09 7.98
C SER A 171 4.36 -1.30 8.61
N PRO A 172 4.56 -1.43 9.93
CA PRO A 172 4.53 -2.73 10.59
C PRO A 172 3.14 -3.38 10.56
N GLN A 173 2.09 -2.59 10.33
CA GLN A 173 0.71 -3.08 10.18
C GLN A 173 0.07 -2.61 8.87
N VAL A 174 -0.81 -3.45 8.34
CA VAL A 174 -1.70 -3.15 7.22
C VAL A 174 -3.14 -3.08 7.72
N SER A 175 -3.93 -2.17 7.17
CA SER A 175 -5.38 -2.12 7.35
C SER A 175 -6.07 -2.57 6.07
N VAL A 176 -6.83 -3.66 6.14
CA VAL A 176 -7.59 -4.25 5.04
C VAL A 176 -9.07 -3.96 5.27
N ASN A 177 -9.69 -3.25 4.34
CA ASN A 177 -11.05 -2.73 4.47
C ASN A 177 -11.94 -3.31 3.37
N LEU A 178 -13.10 -3.82 3.76
CA LEU A 178 -13.95 -4.68 2.94
C LEU A 178 -15.42 -4.23 3.02
N SER A 179 -16.09 -4.17 1.87
CA SER A 179 -17.53 -4.03 1.73
C SER A 179 -17.96 -4.59 0.37
N LYS A 180 -19.19 -5.09 0.24
CA LYS A 180 -19.63 -5.90 -0.91
C LYS A 180 -19.58 -5.17 -2.25
N ASP A 181 -19.89 -3.88 -2.25
CA ASP A 181 -20.10 -3.10 -3.49
C ASP A 181 -18.97 -2.10 -3.76
N THR A 182 -17.83 -2.27 -3.08
CA THR A 182 -16.71 -1.34 -3.15
C THR A 182 -15.40 -2.11 -3.27
N PRO A 183 -14.37 -1.56 -3.95
CA PRO A 183 -13.05 -2.15 -3.94
C PRO A 183 -12.53 -2.36 -2.51
N LEU A 184 -11.85 -3.48 -2.30
CA LEU A 184 -11.02 -3.68 -1.11
C LEU A 184 -9.98 -2.57 -1.05
N MET A 185 -9.76 -2.02 0.14
CA MET A 185 -8.71 -1.04 0.37
C MET A 185 -7.67 -1.58 1.35
N CYS A 186 -6.41 -1.61 0.91
CA CYS A 186 -5.24 -1.87 1.76
C CYS A 186 -4.52 -0.55 2.06
N GLU A 187 -4.43 -0.18 3.32
CA GLU A 187 -3.68 0.99 3.78
C GLU A 187 -2.41 0.58 4.53
N PHE A 188 -1.29 1.16 4.12
CA PHE A 188 -0.02 1.16 4.84
C PHE A 188 0.29 2.59 5.28
N LYS A 189 0.40 2.83 6.59
CA LYS A 189 0.75 4.15 7.11
C LYS A 189 2.24 4.41 6.97
N ILE A 190 2.60 5.62 6.53
CA ILE A 190 3.98 6.12 6.50
C ILE A 190 4.16 6.99 7.75
N ALA A 191 4.51 6.35 8.88
CA ALA A 191 4.55 6.99 10.20
C ALA A 191 3.31 7.90 10.41
N GLU A 192 3.51 9.13 10.88
CA GLU A 192 2.47 10.16 10.98
C GLU A 192 2.39 11.06 9.72
N MET A 193 3.25 10.81 8.73
CA MET A 193 3.42 11.64 7.54
C MET A 193 2.43 11.32 6.43
N GLY A 194 1.71 10.20 6.49
CA GLY A 194 0.68 9.87 5.51
C GLY A 194 0.44 8.38 5.36
N HIS A 195 0.04 7.97 4.17
CA HIS A 195 -0.27 6.58 3.85
C HIS A 195 -0.07 6.28 2.36
N VAL A 196 0.06 5.00 2.05
CA VAL A 196 -0.17 4.42 0.73
C VAL A 196 -1.44 3.59 0.81
N ARG A 197 -2.39 3.85 -0.09
CA ARG A 197 -3.64 3.09 -0.21
C ARG A 197 -3.70 2.41 -1.57
N PHE A 198 -3.98 1.12 -1.56
CA PHE A 198 -4.24 0.34 -2.75
C PHE A 198 -5.69 -0.08 -2.79
N TYR A 199 -6.28 -0.09 -3.98
CA TYR A 199 -7.67 -0.48 -4.19
C TYR A 199 -7.74 -1.64 -5.16
N LEU A 200 -8.53 -2.66 -4.83
CA LEU A 200 -8.71 -3.84 -5.67
C LEU A 200 -10.18 -4.23 -5.73
N ALA A 201 -10.75 -4.24 -6.94
CA ALA A 201 -12.11 -4.71 -7.14
C ALA A 201 -12.20 -6.21 -6.82
N PRO A 202 -13.30 -6.67 -6.21
CA PRO A 202 -13.56 -8.10 -6.07
C PRO A 202 -13.74 -8.74 -7.44
N LYS A 203 -13.39 -10.03 -7.56
CA LYS A 203 -13.72 -10.83 -8.74
C LYS A 203 -15.23 -10.89 -8.90
N SER A 204 -15.70 -10.72 -10.12
CA SER A 204 -17.10 -10.94 -10.45
C SER A 204 -17.41 -12.44 -10.43
N GLU A 205 -18.67 -12.83 -10.20
CA GLU A 205 -19.09 -14.24 -10.26
C GLU A 205 -18.89 -14.90 -11.65
N GLY A 206 -18.48 -14.13 -12.67
CA GLY A 206 -18.17 -14.60 -14.03
C GLY A 206 -16.68 -14.77 -14.37
N ASP A 207 -15.76 -14.32 -13.52
CA ASP A 207 -14.32 -14.41 -13.78
C ASP A 207 -13.78 -15.81 -13.45
N LYS A 208 -14.03 -16.76 -14.35
CA LYS A 208 -13.47 -18.11 -14.26
C LYS A 208 -11.93 -18.06 -14.33
N SER A 209 -11.30 -18.85 -13.47
CA SER A 209 -9.88 -19.23 -13.51
C SER A 209 -9.53 -19.88 -14.83
#